data_AF-A0A351TBN0-F1
#
_entry.id   AF-A0A351TBN0-F1
#
_cell.length_a   1.000
_cell.length_b   1.000
_cell.length_c   1.000
_cell.angle_alpha   90.00
_cell.angle_beta   90.00
_cell.angle_gamma   90.00
#
_symmetry.space_group_name_H-M   'P 1'
#
loop_
_entity.id
_entity.type
_entity.pdbx_description
1 polymer ?
#
loop_
_entity_poly.entity_id
_entity_poly.type
_entity_poly.pdbx_seq_one_letter_code
_entity_poly.pdbx_strand_id
1 'polypeptide(L)' 'MLYIVSTPIGNLEDMTYRAVRTLKEVDYIACEDTRTSGVLLKHYDIKNNLISFHSHSDNYKLEKIVDLLKE' A
#
# COMPACT_ATOMS: atom_id res chain seq x y z
N MET A 1 -5.40 -1.19 12.13
CA MET A 1 -6.15 -2.29 11.43
C MET A 1 -5.48 -2.60 10.10
N LEU A 2 -5.29 -3.88 9.75
CA LEU A 2 -4.63 -4.28 8.50
C LEU A 2 -5.66 -4.56 7.39
N TYR A 3 -5.47 -3.92 6.23
CA TYR A 3 -6.24 -4.20 5.02
C TYR A 3 -5.34 -4.84 3.97
N ILE A 4 -5.82 -5.92 3.35
CA ILE A 4 -5.18 -6.52 2.19
C ILE A 4 -5.93 -6.04 0.95
N VAL A 5 -5.23 -5.27 0.10
CA VAL A 5 -5.79 -4.68 -1.11
C VAL A 5 -5.05 -5.23 -2.31
N SER A 6 -5.78 -5.91 -3.21
CA SER A 6 -5.25 -6.36 -4.49
C SER A 6 -5.09 -5.17 -5.44
N THR A 7 -3.99 -5.15 -6.19
CA THR A 7 -3.73 -4.19 -7.28
C THR A 7 -4.05 -4.81 -8.64
N PRO A 8 -4.38 -4.00 -9.66
CA PRO A 8 -4.65 -4.50 -11.00
C PRO A 8 -3.38 -5.04 -11.64
N ILE A 9 -3.54 -6.04 -12.50
CA ILE A 9 -2.42 -6.72 -13.20
C ILE A 9 -2.08 -6.09 -14.56
N GLY A 10 -2.63 -4.90 -14.86
CA GLY A 10 -2.32 -4.18 -16.09
C GLY A 10 -3.25 -3.00 -16.36
N ASN A 11 -4.57 -3.22 -16.25
CA ASN A 11 -5.55 -2.17 -16.46
C ASN A 11 -5.87 -1.45 -15.14
N LEU A 12 -5.54 -0.16 -15.06
CA LEU A 12 -5.74 0.62 -13.83
C LEU A 12 -7.22 0.70 -13.44
N GLU A 13 -8.14 0.67 -14.40
CA GLU A 13 -9.60 0.75 -14.17
C GLU A 13 -10.18 -0.50 -13.47
N ASP A 14 -9.43 -1.60 -13.38
CA ASP A 14 -9.88 -2.81 -12.67
C ASP A 14 -9.85 -2.63 -11.13
N MET A 15 -9.35 -1.49 -10.64
CA MET A 15 -9.43 -1.16 -9.21
C MET A 15 -10.87 -0.94 -8.77
N THR A 16 -11.24 -1.57 -7.67
CA THR A 16 -12.54 -1.32 -7.04
C THR A 16 -12.57 0.03 -6.33
N TYR A 17 -13.74 0.68 -6.29
CA TYR A 17 -13.94 1.91 -5.51
C TYR A 17 -13.57 1.73 -4.04
N ARG A 18 -13.83 0.54 -3.47
CA ARG A 18 -13.44 0.22 -2.10
C ARG A 18 -11.92 0.22 -1.92
N ALA A 19 -11.18 -0.38 -2.85
CA ALA A 19 -9.72 -0.41 -2.80
C ALA A 19 -9.13 1.01 -2.84
N VAL A 20 -9.60 1.84 -3.77
CA VAL A 20 -9.17 3.26 -3.87
C VAL A 20 -9.48 4.01 -2.57
N ARG A 21 -10.70 3.88 -2.05
CA ARG A 21 -11.10 4.52 -0.79
C ARG A 21 -10.24 4.06 0.39
N THR A 22 -10.04 2.75 0.55
CA THR A 22 -9.20 2.20 1.62
C THR A 22 -7.77 2.75 1.55
N LEU A 23 -7.15 2.77 0.36
CA LEU A 23 -5.79 3.31 0.19
C LEU A 23 -5.70 4.83 0.46
N LYS A 24 -6.80 5.57 0.31
CA LYS A 24 -6.89 7.00 0.68
C LYS A 24 -7.06 7.24 2.18
N GLU A 25 -7.69 6.31 2.90
CA GLU A 25 -8.06 6.48 4.32
C GLU A 25 -7.02 5.93 5.31
N VAL A 26 -6.20 4.96 4.91
CA VAL A 26 -5.17 4.39 5.79
C VAL A 26 -4.02 5.38 6.03
N ASP A 27 -3.34 5.29 7.16
CA ASP A 27 -2.20 6.17 7.49
C ASP A 27 -0.89 5.81 6.76
N TYR A 28 -0.77 4.52 6.39
CA TYR A 28 0.39 3.95 5.73
C TYR A 28 -0.02 2.90 4.70
N ILE A 29 0.74 2.84 3.60
CA ILE A 29 0.62 1.81 2.57
C ILE A 29 1.94 1.05 2.50
N ALA A 30 1.92 -0.20 2.95
CA ALA A 30 3.01 -1.14 2.70
C ALA A 30 2.88 -1.72 1.29
N CYS A 31 3.95 -1.67 0.49
CA CYS A 31 3.95 -2.19 -0.88
C CYS A 31 5.30 -2.79 -1.28
N GLU A 32 5.28 -3.75 -2.21
CA GLU A 32 6.47 -4.47 -2.66
C GLU A 32 7.44 -3.55 -3.43
N ASP A 33 6.92 -2.88 -4.45
CA ASP A 33 7.65 -1.89 -5.24
C ASP A 33 6.95 -0.53 -5.17
N THR A 34 7.62 0.44 -4.56
CA THR A 34 7.12 1.81 -4.40
C THR A 34 7.04 2.56 -5.71
N ARG A 35 7.79 2.17 -6.75
CA ARG A 35 7.76 2.80 -8.08
C ARG A 35 6.47 2.43 -8.81
N THR A 36 6.19 1.13 -8.90
CA THR A 36 4.96 0.62 -9.53
C THR A 36 3.73 1.07 -8.77
N SER A 37 3.76 0.93 -7.44
CA SER A 37 2.66 1.40 -6.58
C SER A 37 2.49 2.92 -6.68
N GLY A 38 3.58 3.68 -6.79
CA GLY A 38 3.53 5.12 -6.99
C GLY A 38 2.79 5.56 -8.26
N VAL A 39 2.90 4.80 -9.36
CA VAL A 39 2.13 5.07 -10.59
C VAL A 39 0.63 4.86 -10.36
N LEU A 40 0.25 3.74 -9.72
CA LEU A 40 -1.14 3.44 -9.36
C LEU A 40 -1.74 4.52 -8.46
N LEU A 41 -1.03 4.89 -7.39
CA LEU A 41 -1.48 5.89 -6.43
C LEU A 41 -1.62 7.27 -7.10
N LYS A 42 -0.67 7.64 -7.97
CA LYS A 42 -0.74 8.90 -8.73
C LYS A 42 -1.96 8.94 -9.66
N HIS A 43 -2.28 7.84 -10.35
CA HIS A 43 -3.45 7.77 -11.22
C HIS A 43 -4.76 8.05 -10.47
N TYR A 44 -4.87 7.56 -9.22
CA TYR A 44 -6.05 7.73 -8.37
C TYR A 44 -6.02 8.97 -7.44
N ASP A 45 -5.00 9.83 -7.59
CA ASP A 45 -4.72 10.97 -6.70
C ASP A 45 -4.73 10.56 -5.21
N ILE A 46 -3.96 9.52 -4.90
CA ILE A 46 -3.75 9.02 -3.53
C ILE A 46 -2.42 9.54 -3.03
N LYS A 47 -2.45 10.38 -1.99
CA LYS A 47 -1.28 10.89 -1.29
C LYS A 47 -1.18 10.20 0.05
N ASN A 48 -0.17 9.33 0.21
CA ASN A 48 -0.02 8.54 1.42
C ASN A 48 1.44 8.17 1.68
N ASN A 49 1.76 7.79 2.92
CA ASN A 49 3.08 7.35 3.33
C ASN A 49 3.34 5.92 2.84
N LEU A 50 4.33 5.76 1.97
CA LEU A 50 4.72 4.44 1.45
C LEU A 50 5.79 3.79 2.34
N ILE A 51 5.61 2.50 2.61
CA ILE A 51 6.60 1.64 3.26
C ILE A 51 6.94 0.52 2.27
N SER A 52 8.22 0.40 1.86
CA SER A 52 8.64 -0.71 1.01
C SER A 52 8.76 -2.00 1.81
N PHE A 53 8.03 -3.04 1.42
CA PHE A 53 8.01 -4.34 2.07
C PHE A 53 7.93 -5.48 1.04
N HIS A 54 9.01 -6.22 0.88
CA HIS A 54 9.20 -7.32 -0.08
C HIS A 54 9.94 -8.48 0.60
N SER A 55 10.12 -9.61 -0.09
CA SER A 55 10.71 -10.86 0.46
C SER A 55 12.07 -10.70 1.15
N HIS A 56 12.90 -9.78 0.68
CA HIS A 56 14.22 -9.43 1.24
C HIS A 56 14.20 -8.24 2.21
N SER A 57 13.03 -7.79 2.66
CA SER A 57 12.96 -6.71 3.65
C SER A 57 13.47 -7.17 5.01
N ASP A 58 14.30 -6.34 5.65
CA ASP A 58 14.85 -6.65 6.97
C ASP A 58 13.73 -6.83 8.01
N ASN A 59 13.99 -7.70 9.00
CA ASN A 59 13.08 -7.94 10.12
C ASN A 59 12.65 -6.65 10.84
N TYR A 60 13.53 -5.64 10.87
CA TYR A 60 13.23 -4.32 11.39
C TYR A 60 11.99 -3.67 10.76
N LYS A 61 11.79 -3.83 9.43
CA LYS A 61 10.60 -3.28 8.75
C LYS A 61 9.33 -4.02 9.14
N LEU A 62 9.42 -5.34 9.32
CA LEU A 62 8.29 -6.14 9.81
C LEU A 62 7.89 -5.68 11.21
N GLU A 63 8.84 -5.54 12.13
CA GLU A 63 8.61 -5.03 13.48
C GLU A 63 7.95 -3.65 13.44
N LYS A 64 8.47 -2.73 12.62
CA LYS A 64 7.85 -1.41 12.41
C LYS A 64 6.39 -1.49 11.98
N ILE A 65 6.05 -2.35 11.01
CA ILE A 65 4.65 -2.52 10.56
C ILE A 65 3.78 -3.09 11.69
N VAL A 66 4.30 -4.05 12.45
CA VAL A 66 3.58 -4.64 13.58
C VAL A 66 3.32 -3.60 14.67
N ASP A 67 4.27 -2.73 14.96
CA ASP A 67 4.10 -1.67 15.95
C ASP A 67 3.07 -0.63 15.49
N LEU A 68 3.10 -0.23 14.21
CA LEU A 68 2.06 0.63 13.61
C LEU A 68 0.64 0.03 13.67
N LEU A 69 0.51 -1.29 13.76
CA LEU A 69 -0.79 -1.97 13.85
C LEU A 69 -1.32 -2.08 15.29
N LYS A 70 -0.45 -1.92 16.30
CA LYS A 70 -0.79 -2.00 17.72
C LYS A 70 -1.21 -0.66 18.32
N GLU A 71 -0.81 0.43 17.68
CA GLU A 71 -1.33 1.79 17.95
C GLU A 71 -2.80 1.92 17.51
#